data_AF-A0A8H4FMC1-F1
#
_entry.id   AF-A0A8H4FMC1-F1
#
_cell.length_a   1.000
_cell.length_b   1.000
_cell.length_c   1.000
_cell.angle_alpha   90.00
_cell.angle_beta   90.00
_cell.angle_gamma   90.00
#
_symmetry.space_group_name_H-M   'P 1'
#
loop_
_entity.id
_entity.type
_entity.pdbx_description
1 polymer ?
#
loop_
_entity_poly.entity_id
_entity_poly.type
_entity_poly.pdbx_seq_one_letter_code
_entity_poly.pdbx_strand_id
1 'polypeptide(L)'
;MDPLLSISGWSRCLVILGEWMVASFDQPDEVDARDFWTHACHSGGAGMLGGVVHLSGWLTAFCWWRADRVRQKAHSDEELVREYSWQERDWERLCLSGVGFPIIDQVEIPAGLTRVPITFELEEENLGKERKEDEKTMILLAGSIGMKLLDS
;
A
#
# COMPACT_ATOMS: atom_id res chain seq x y z
N MET A 1 -0.06 5.83 20.98
CA MET A 1 0.36 6.85 20.00
C MET A 1 -0.89 7.53 19.50
N ASP A 2 -0.86 8.85 19.27
CA ASP A 2 -2.03 9.61 18.80
C ASP A 2 -2.40 9.22 17.35
N PRO A 3 -3.61 8.72 17.07
CA PRO A 3 -4.06 8.38 15.72
C PRO A 3 -3.90 9.53 14.71
N LEU A 4 -4.01 10.78 15.16
CA LEU A 4 -3.90 11.96 14.31
C LEU A 4 -2.47 12.15 13.81
N LEU A 5 -1.46 11.89 14.65
CA LEU A 5 -0.05 11.93 14.25
C LEU A 5 0.26 10.86 13.21
N SER A 6 -0.31 9.67 13.34
CA SER A 6 -0.13 8.58 12.36
C SER A 6 -0.71 8.95 10.98
N ILE A 7 -1.92 9.50 10.93
CA ILE A 7 -2.57 9.89 9.68
C ILE A 7 -1.79 11.04 9.00
N SER A 8 -1.33 12.01 9.78
CA SER A 8 -0.54 13.13 9.26
C SER A 8 0.81 12.71 8.65
N GLY A 9 1.44 11.67 9.22
CA GLY A 9 2.67 11.10 8.67
C GLY A 9 2.43 10.41 7.33
N TRP A 10 1.38 9.59 7.26
CA TRP A 10 0.99 8.90 6.03
C TRP A 10 0.64 9.87 4.91
N SER A 11 -0.19 10.88 5.20
CA SER A 11 -0.62 11.85 4.20
C SER A 11 0.55 12.63 3.61
N ARG A 12 1.55 12.96 4.43
CA ARG A 12 2.78 13.62 3.95
C ARG A 12 3.57 12.76 2.97
N CYS A 13 3.73 11.46 3.25
CA CYS A 13 4.36 10.54 2.32
C CYS A 13 3.61 10.49 0.98
N LEU A 14 2.28 10.44 1.01
CA LEU A 14 1.45 10.41 -0.20
C LEU A 14 1.50 11.70 -1.01
N VAL A 15 1.55 12.86 -0.37
CA VAL A 15 1.70 14.16 -1.06
C VAL A 15 3.02 14.19 -1.83
N ILE A 16 4.13 13.84 -1.16
CA ILE A 16 5.47 13.82 -1.79
C ILE A 16 5.51 12.80 -2.94
N LEU A 17 4.90 11.63 -2.74
CA LEU A 17 4.76 10.65 -3.82
C LEU A 17 4.02 11.19 -5.03
N GLY A 18 2.89 11.86 -4.81
CA GLY A 18 2.11 12.48 -5.87
C GLY A 18 2.92 13.53 -6.62
N GLU A 19 3.64 14.39 -5.91
CA GLU A 19 4.52 15.40 -6.50
C GLU A 19 5.62 14.78 -7.37
N TRP A 20 6.32 13.75 -6.86
CA TRP A 20 7.35 13.04 -7.62
C TRP A 20 6.78 12.26 -8.81
N MET A 21 5.62 11.64 -8.68
CA MET A 21 4.94 10.96 -9.78
C MET A 21 4.64 11.95 -10.91
N VAL A 22 4.02 13.10 -10.59
CA VAL A 22 3.72 14.14 -11.58
C VAL A 22 5.00 14.69 -12.22
N ALA A 23 6.00 15.05 -11.41
CA ALA A 23 7.27 15.56 -11.90
C ALA A 23 7.97 14.58 -12.86
N SER A 24 7.85 13.28 -12.62
CA SER A 24 8.44 12.26 -13.49
C SER A 24 7.82 12.19 -14.90
N PHE A 25 6.59 12.70 -15.07
CA PHE A 25 5.97 12.84 -16.40
C PHE A 25 6.37 14.15 -17.08
N ASP A 26 6.52 15.24 -16.32
CA ASP A 26 6.94 16.53 -16.85
C ASP A 26 8.42 16.53 -17.28
N GLN A 27 9.26 15.78 -16.56
CA GLN A 27 10.73 15.75 -16.71
C GLN A 27 11.26 14.30 -16.73
N PRO A 28 10.88 13.46 -17.71
CA PRO A 28 11.16 12.02 -17.68
C PRO A 28 12.64 11.65 -17.85
N ASP A 29 13.43 12.52 -18.49
CA ASP A 29 14.85 12.27 -18.78
C ASP A 29 15.78 12.78 -17.67
N GLU A 30 15.24 13.44 -16.65
CA GLU A 30 16.04 13.92 -15.53
C GLU A 30 16.52 12.77 -14.64
N VAL A 31 17.74 12.93 -14.13
CA VAL A 31 18.38 11.93 -13.26
C VAL A 31 17.52 11.67 -12.02
N ASP A 32 16.91 12.71 -11.46
CA ASP A 32 16.09 12.63 -10.26
C ASP A 32 14.78 11.86 -10.49
N ALA A 33 14.15 12.00 -11.66
CA ALA A 33 12.98 11.22 -12.03
C ALA A 33 13.32 9.72 -12.13
N ARG A 34 14.46 9.37 -12.74
CA ARG A 34 14.94 7.99 -12.79
C ARG A 34 15.32 7.45 -11.41
N ASP A 35 15.96 8.27 -10.60
CA ASP A 35 16.36 7.91 -9.24
C ASP A 35 15.13 7.62 -8.36
N PHE A 36 14.10 8.46 -8.46
CA PHE A 36 12.81 8.23 -7.81
C PHE A 36 12.23 6.84 -8.13
N TRP A 37 12.18 6.45 -9.40
CA TRP A 37 11.66 5.12 -9.80
C TRP A 37 12.55 3.96 -9.34
N THR A 38 13.87 4.18 -9.25
CA THR A 38 14.82 3.17 -8.77
C THR A 38 14.62 2.87 -7.28
N HIS A 39 14.14 3.85 -6.51
CA HIS A 39 13.84 3.71 -5.08
C HIS A 39 12.39 3.27 -4.77
N ALA A 40 11.72 2.61 -5.72
CA ALA A 40 10.35 2.11 -5.53
C ALA A 40 10.24 1.10 -4.39
N CYS A 41 11.13 0.12 -4.35
CA CYS A 41 11.24 -0.86 -3.28
C CYS A 41 12.65 -1.44 -3.25
N HIS A 42 13.25 -1.49 -2.07
CA HIS A 42 14.52 -2.19 -1.83
C HIS A 42 14.43 -3.00 -0.54
N SER A 43 15.05 -4.18 -0.54
CA SER A 43 15.10 -5.07 0.61
C SER A 43 16.43 -4.96 1.33
N GLY A 44 16.41 -4.95 2.66
CA GLY A 44 17.59 -5.03 3.53
C GLY A 44 17.41 -6.09 4.62
N GLY A 45 18.50 -6.60 5.16
CA GLY A 45 18.47 -7.64 6.19
C GLY A 45 18.15 -9.03 5.66
N ALA A 46 19.19 -9.79 5.33
CA ALA A 46 19.09 -11.24 5.10
C ALA A 46 20.43 -11.95 5.38
N GLY A 47 21.26 -11.40 6.28
CA GLY A 47 22.61 -11.91 6.53
C GLY A 47 22.67 -13.27 7.25
N MET A 48 21.61 -13.67 7.95
CA MET A 48 21.59 -14.90 8.75
C MET A 48 20.35 -15.76 8.46
N LEU A 49 20.51 -17.08 8.58
CA LEU A 49 19.44 -18.07 8.49
C LEU A 49 18.36 -17.73 9.54
N GLY A 50 17.24 -17.13 9.12
CA GLY A 50 16.13 -16.72 9.99
C GLY A 50 16.01 -15.21 10.30
N GLY A 51 16.81 -14.34 9.66
CA GLY A 51 16.65 -12.89 9.79
C GLY A 51 15.37 -12.36 9.13
N VAL A 52 14.80 -11.27 9.68
CA VAL A 52 13.64 -10.60 9.10
C VAL A 52 14.09 -9.79 7.88
N VAL A 53 13.45 -10.02 6.74
CA VAL A 53 13.66 -9.20 5.54
C VAL A 53 12.80 -7.96 5.66
N HIS A 54 13.46 -6.82 5.67
CA HIS A 54 12.83 -5.52 5.75
C HIS A 54 12.76 -4.90 4.36
N LEU A 55 11.62 -4.33 4.02
CA LEU A 55 11.41 -3.55 2.82
C LEU A 55 11.43 -2.07 3.15
N SER A 56 12.11 -1.31 2.30
CA SER A 56 12.14 0.15 2.26
C SER A 56 11.85 0.59 0.82
N GLY A 57 11.81 1.89 0.58
CA GLY A 57 11.39 2.46 -0.69
C GLY A 57 10.00 3.08 -0.61
N TRP A 58 9.60 3.84 -1.62
CA TRP A 58 8.41 4.67 -1.50
C TRP A 58 7.09 3.87 -1.58
N LEU A 59 7.11 2.64 -2.11
CA LEU A 59 5.95 1.76 -2.11
C LEU A 59 5.49 1.39 -0.69
N THR A 60 6.36 1.49 0.31
CA THR A 60 6.00 1.17 1.70
C THR A 60 4.97 2.16 2.27
N ALA A 61 4.83 3.36 1.70
CA ALA A 61 3.77 4.30 2.09
C ALA A 61 2.35 3.74 1.85
N PHE A 62 2.17 2.84 0.89
CA PHE A 62 0.89 2.17 0.63
C PHE A 62 0.60 1.02 1.59
N CYS A 63 1.64 0.51 2.26
CA CYS A 63 1.54 -0.59 3.21
C CYS A 63 1.51 -0.08 4.67
N TRP A 64 1.11 1.19 4.88
CA TRP A 64 1.12 1.87 6.18
C TRP A 64 0.29 1.16 7.26
N TRP A 65 -0.72 0.39 6.86
CA TRP A 65 -1.51 -0.46 7.74
C TRP A 65 -1.31 -1.93 7.39
N ARG A 66 -1.25 -2.75 8.44
CA ARG A 66 -1.32 -4.20 8.38
C ARG A 66 -2.73 -4.65 7.99
N ALA A 67 -2.87 -5.94 7.66
CA ALA A 67 -4.16 -6.53 7.29
C ALA A 67 -5.24 -6.42 8.39
N ASP A 68 -4.82 -6.34 9.66
CA ASP A 68 -5.69 -6.14 10.83
C ASP A 68 -6.09 -4.68 11.07
N ARG A 69 -5.74 -3.77 10.15
CA ARG A 69 -5.94 -2.31 10.23
C ARG A 69 -5.14 -1.63 11.32
N VAL A 70 -4.21 -2.33 11.96
CA VAL A 70 -3.22 -1.73 12.86
C VAL A 70 -2.13 -1.11 12.01
N ARG A 71 -1.64 0.06 12.41
CA ARG A 71 -0.49 0.70 11.76
C ARG A 71 0.71 -0.25 11.79
N GLN A 72 1.52 -0.24 10.73
CA GLN A 72 2.83 -0.89 10.77
C GLN A 72 3.68 -0.34 11.93
N LYS A 73 4.62 -1.18 12.38
CA LYS A 73 5.66 -0.77 13.32
C LYS A 73 6.80 -0.12 12.52
N ALA A 74 7.74 0.55 13.18
CA ALA A 74 8.97 1.05 12.54
C ALA A 74 8.86 2.29 11.59
N HIS A 75 8.04 3.28 11.96
CA HIS A 75 7.95 4.56 11.24
C HIS A 75 9.05 5.56 11.58
N SER A 76 9.80 5.30 12.65
CA SER A 76 11.00 6.06 13.02
C SER A 76 12.14 5.09 13.26
N ASP A 77 13.36 5.61 13.20
CA ASP A 77 14.54 4.79 13.46
C ASP A 77 14.61 4.38 14.93
N GLU A 78 14.07 5.20 15.85
CA GLU A 78 13.91 4.81 17.24
C GLU A 78 12.94 3.64 17.42
N GLU A 79 11.82 3.62 16.68
CA GLU A 79 10.89 2.49 16.68
C GLU A 79 11.53 1.23 16.07
N LEU A 80 12.26 1.35 14.95
CA LEU A 80 12.99 0.24 14.33
C LEU A 80 13.99 -0.38 15.30
N VAL A 81 14.79 0.46 15.94
CA VAL A 81 15.83 0.00 16.88
C VAL A 81 15.21 -0.70 18.09
N ARG A 82 14.05 -0.24 18.57
CA ARG A 82 13.34 -0.89 19.66
C ARG A 82 12.73 -2.22 19.24
N GLU A 83 12.10 -2.27 18.07
CA GLU A 83 11.40 -3.45 17.59
C GLU A 83 12.35 -4.53 17.10
N TYR A 84 13.49 -4.18 16.51
CA TYR A 84 14.44 -5.12 15.91
C TYR A 84 15.84 -5.03 16.54
N SER A 85 15.91 -4.72 17.84
CA SER A 85 17.18 -4.57 18.56
C SER A 85 18.07 -5.82 18.51
N TRP A 86 17.48 -6.98 18.25
CA TRP A 86 18.13 -8.29 18.15
C TRP A 86 18.73 -8.59 16.78
N GLN A 87 18.51 -7.74 15.77
CA GLN A 87 18.97 -7.94 14.41
C GLN A 87 20.04 -6.91 14.01
N GLU A 88 20.99 -7.32 13.18
CA GLU A 88 21.96 -6.40 12.58
C GLU A 88 21.24 -5.34 11.74
N ARG A 89 21.66 -4.07 11.92
CA ARG A 89 21.05 -2.91 11.27
C ARG A 89 21.50 -2.84 9.81
N ASP A 90 20.87 -3.64 8.98
CA ASP A 90 21.11 -3.69 7.53
C ASP A 90 19.92 -3.13 6.75
N TRP A 91 19.18 -2.19 7.36
CA TRP A 91 18.05 -1.51 6.75
C TRP A 91 18.38 -0.03 6.52
N GLU A 92 18.07 0.47 5.32
CA GLU A 92 18.22 1.88 4.97
C GLU A 92 16.86 2.49 4.65
N ARG A 93 16.47 3.52 5.42
CA ARG A 93 15.21 4.21 5.23
C ARG A 93 15.29 5.16 4.04
N LEU A 94 14.38 5.00 3.08
CA LEU A 94 14.23 6.00 2.03
C LEU A 94 13.75 7.32 2.64
N CYS A 95 14.44 8.41 2.34
CA CYS A 95 14.00 9.76 2.65
C CYS A 95 13.86 10.55 1.35
N LEU A 96 12.64 10.96 0.99
CA LEU A 96 12.41 11.87 -0.14
C LEU A 96 11.94 13.21 0.41
N SER A 97 12.56 14.31 -0.06
CA SER A 97 12.20 15.68 0.35
C SER A 97 12.16 15.86 1.88
N GLY A 98 13.08 15.21 2.61
CA GLY A 98 13.15 15.24 4.08
C GLY A 98 12.08 14.42 4.80
N VAL A 99 11.30 13.60 4.10
CA VAL A 99 10.28 12.71 4.67
C VAL A 99 10.72 11.27 4.56
N GLY A 100 10.90 10.65 5.72
CA GLY A 100 11.23 9.24 5.84
C GLY A 100 10.03 8.34 5.55
N PHE A 101 10.22 7.37 4.66
CA PHE A 101 9.23 6.36 4.34
C PHE A 101 9.29 5.20 5.34
N PRO A 102 8.19 4.48 5.59
CA PRO A 102 8.18 3.33 6.50
C PRO A 102 9.18 2.24 6.07
N ILE A 103 9.69 1.51 7.06
CA ILE A 103 10.37 0.23 6.81
C ILE A 103 9.41 -0.86 7.30
N ILE A 104 9.18 -1.87 6.46
CA ILE A 104 8.12 -2.85 6.67
C ILE A 104 8.73 -4.25 6.66
N ASP A 105 8.34 -5.09 7.60
CA ASP A 105 8.63 -6.52 7.53
C ASP A 105 7.86 -7.14 6.35
N GLN A 106 8.56 -7.86 5.47
CA GLN A 106 7.95 -8.49 4.30
C GLN A 106 6.72 -9.36 4.63
N VAL A 107 6.67 -9.96 5.82
CA VAL A 107 5.53 -10.83 6.21
C VAL A 107 4.30 -10.04 6.67
N GLU A 108 4.47 -8.74 6.90
CA GLU A 108 3.44 -7.82 7.38
C GLU A 108 2.80 -7.01 6.24
N ILE A 109 3.26 -7.21 5.00
CA ILE A 109 2.62 -6.61 3.83
C ILE A 109 1.17 -7.08 3.77
N PRO A 110 0.18 -6.17 3.82
CA PRO A 110 -1.21 -6.57 3.73
C PRO A 110 -1.47 -7.21 2.36
N ALA A 111 -2.31 -8.25 2.33
CA ALA A 111 -2.77 -8.82 1.07
C ALA A 111 -3.44 -7.71 0.24
N GLY A 112 -2.99 -7.52 -1.00
CA GLY A 112 -3.48 -6.50 -1.93
C GLY A 112 -4.87 -6.79 -2.51
N LEU A 113 -5.78 -7.31 -1.68
CA LEU A 113 -7.15 -7.64 -2.06
C LEU A 113 -8.05 -6.43 -1.78
N THR A 114 -8.49 -5.75 -2.83
CA THR A 114 -9.56 -4.75 -2.69
C THR A 114 -10.91 -5.39 -3.04
N ARG A 115 -11.94 -5.11 -2.23
CA ARG A 115 -13.31 -5.60 -2.42
C ARG A 115 -14.17 -4.40 -2.79
N VAL A 116 -14.64 -4.33 -4.03
CA VAL A 116 -15.48 -3.23 -4.51
C VAL A 116 -16.89 -3.78 -4.74
N PRO A 117 -17.90 -3.35 -3.97
CA PRO A 117 -19.28 -3.65 -4.27
C PRO A 117 -19.70 -2.85 -5.51
N ILE A 118 -20.26 -3.54 -6.50
CA ILE A 118 -20.82 -2.97 -7.73
C ILE A 118 -22.29 -3.39 -7.76
N THR A 119 -23.19 -2.42 -7.77
CA THR A 119 -24.62 -2.64 -7.94
C THR A 119 -24.97 -2.50 -9.41
N PHE A 120 -25.66 -3.50 -9.97
CA PHE A 120 -26.22 -3.44 -11.30
C PHE A 120 -27.74 -3.26 -11.22
N GLU A 121 -28.23 -2.24 -11.90
CA GLU A 121 -29.65 -2.12 -12.25
C GLU A 121 -29.85 -2.86 -13.57
N LEU A 122 -30.45 -4.04 -13.51
CA LEU A 122 -30.78 -4.81 -14.71
C LEU A 122 -32.18 -4.42 -15.16
N GLU A 123 -32.28 -3.73 -16.29
CA GLU A 123 -33.56 -3.60 -17.00
C GLU A 123 -33.83 -4.93 -17.73
N GLU A 124 -34.70 -5.76 -17.18
CA GLU A 124 -35.28 -6.85 -17.97
C GLU A 124 -36.26 -6.25 -18.99
N GLU A 125 -35.97 -6.40 -20.29
CA GLU A 125 -36.95 -6.20 -21.37
C GLU A 125 -38.05 -7.28 -21.27
N ASN A 126 -38.93 -7.12 -20.28
CA ASN A 126 -40.12 -7.96 -20.16
C ASN A 126 -41.15 -7.47 -21.17
N LEU A 127 -41.32 -8.21 -22.26
CA LEU A 127 -42.47 -8.10 -23.17
C LEU A 127 -43.77 -8.42 -22.38
N GLY A 128 -44.30 -7.42 -21.68
CA GLY A 128 -45.68 -7.40 -21.19
C GLY A 128 -45.96 -7.87 -19.76
N LYS A 129 -44.99 -7.93 -18.83
CA LYS A 129 -45.29 -8.13 -17.39
C LYS A 129 -44.52 -7.14 -16.51
N GLU A 130 -45.17 -6.77 -15.40
CA GLU A 130 -44.78 -5.74 -14.42
C GLU A 130 -43.27 -5.71 -14.14
N ARG A 131 -42.67 -4.50 -14.21
CA ARG A 131 -41.27 -4.25 -13.88
C ARG A 131 -40.99 -4.72 -12.45
N LYS A 132 -40.16 -5.75 -12.31
CA LYS A 132 -39.39 -5.95 -11.09
C LYS A 132 -37.99 -5.44 -11.36
N GLU A 133 -37.60 -4.39 -10.66
CA GLU A 133 -36.22 -3.94 -10.58
C GLU A 133 -35.47 -4.94 -9.70
N ASP A 134 -34.78 -5.90 -10.33
CA ASP A 134 -33.91 -6.83 -9.62
C ASP A 134 -32.53 -6.17 -9.47
N GLU A 135 -32.27 -5.60 -8.29
CA GLU A 135 -30.96 -5.08 -7.92
C GLU A 135 -30.00 -6.23 -7.63
N LYS A 136 -28.91 -6.37 -8.40
CA LYS A 136 -27.85 -7.35 -8.12
C LYS A 136 -26.59 -6.66 -7.63
N THR A 137 -26.15 -6.99 -6.43
CA THR A 137 -24.86 -6.54 -5.89
C THR A 137 -23.78 -7.59 -6.17
N MET A 138 -22.69 -7.17 -6.81
CA MET A 138 -21.52 -7.99 -7.10
C MET A 138 -20.32 -7.47 -6.32
N ILE A 139 -19.53 -8.37 -5.71
CA ILE A 139 -18.27 -7.98 -5.08
C ILE A 139 -17.12 -8.27 -6.04
N LEU A 140 -16.54 -7.22 -6.61
CA LEU A 140 -15.30 -7.32 -7.36
C LEU A 140 -14.13 -7.47 -6.39
N LEU A 141 -13.33 -8.53 -6.58
CA LEU A 141 -12.11 -8.78 -5.82
C LEU A 141 -10.89 -8.48 -6.70
N ALA A 142 -10.37 -7.25 -6.63
CA ALA A 142 -9.13 -6.92 -7.34
C ALA A 142 -7.92 -7.42 -6.55
N GLY A 143 -6.97 -8.06 -7.25
CA GLY A 143 -5.79 -8.68 -6.64
C GLY A 143 -5.86 -10.20 -6.47
N SER A 144 -6.94 -10.87 -6.91
CA SER A 144 -7.02 -12.34 -7.00
C SER A 144 -7.20 -12.81 -8.45
N ILE A 145 -6.70 -14.02 -8.77
CA ILE A 145 -6.94 -14.65 -10.08
C ILE A 145 -8.41 -15.10 -10.11
N GLY A 146 -9.28 -14.27 -10.68
CA GLY A 146 -10.66 -14.64 -11.02
C GLY A 146 -11.76 -13.81 -10.34
N MET A 147 -12.90 -13.75 -11.03
CA MET A 147 -14.13 -13.06 -10.60
C MET A 147 -15.12 -14.10 -10.09
N LYS A 148 -15.63 -13.94 -8.86
CA LYS A 148 -16.60 -14.87 -8.26
C LYS A 148 -17.92 -14.14 -8.00
N LEU A 149 -19.01 -14.66 -8.57
CA LEU A 149 -20.36 -14.23 -8.25
C LEU A 149 -20.68 -14.71 -6.82
N LEU A 150 -21.11 -13.80 -5.96
CA LEU A 150 -21.65 -14.12 -4.65
C LEU A 150 -23.12 -13.69 -4.70
N ASP A 151 -24.02 -14.64 -4.93
CA ASP A 151 -25.46 -14.37 -4.81
C ASP A 151 -25.81 -14.19 -3.32
N SER A 152 -26.58 -13.15 -3.02
CA SER A 152 -27.10 -12.83 -1.68
C SER A 152 -28.27 -13.72 -1.28
#